data_AF-G7Q7R5-F1
#
_entry.id   AF-G7Q7R5-F1
#
_cell.length_a   1.000
_cell.length_b   1.000
_cell.length_c   1.000
_cell.angle_alpha   90.00
_cell.angle_beta   90.00
_cell.angle_gamma   90.00
#
_symmetry.space_group_name_H-M   'P 1'
#
loop_
_entity.id
_entity.type
_entity.pdbx_description
1 polymer ?
#
loop_
_entity_poly.entity_id
_entity_poly.type
_entity_poly.pdbx_seq_one_letter_code
_entity_poly.pdbx_strand_id
1 'polypeptide(L)'
;MNETKPENRQTRPEAWNDYCFTNTPSKNAEPARAARPVDGRQRMWESMVARPRDGIELRQTIRIRRSTLLDAKLDKLDRPSLKIAETTDEYVQAFTLLHNVYLKSGYLDREDPSRLHFGIHNLLPKTCVFIFKSYVKVLASMTFIPDSPEFGLPMDELYGTELRALRKKGRRIAEIGSLVTRLDRRGQNIVMFLAKAIFQYAVLADIDDLCITVNPKHVNFYRSIFLFDSLGEERFYEKVGAPAVALQVDMRRIGTALQEIYGASDFDTNLHAFFTRGNLHSQATGLHRLRAQKTAALPDELLQKLLEARPDLLRGLSRAQYAVLRYAYPGLDLPTRSSAAPGRPMP
;
A
#
# COMPACT_ATOMS: atom_id res chain seq x y z
N MET A 1 33.18 -52.49 3.93
CA MET A 1 31.95 -52.71 4.73
C MET A 1 31.70 -51.47 5.57
N ASN A 2 30.63 -50.78 5.20
CA ASN A 2 29.81 -49.74 5.84
C ASN A 2 30.44 -48.91 6.98
N GLU A 3 30.74 -47.63 6.76
CA GLU A 3 29.81 -46.47 6.66
C GLU A 3 28.90 -46.29 7.88
N THR A 4 29.28 -45.33 8.74
CA THR A 4 28.40 -44.66 9.69
C THR A 4 28.66 -43.16 9.64
N LYS A 5 27.76 -42.43 8.97
CA LYS A 5 27.65 -40.96 9.02
C LYS A 5 27.18 -40.53 10.42
N PRO A 6 27.68 -39.41 10.98
CA PRO A 6 26.94 -38.70 12.02
C PRO A 6 25.86 -37.80 11.37
N GLU A 7 24.62 -38.00 11.81
CA GLU A 7 23.46 -37.16 11.53
C GLU A 7 23.69 -35.72 12.00
N ASN A 8 23.75 -34.79 11.03
CA ASN A 8 23.66 -33.36 11.30
C ASN A 8 22.18 -32.99 11.47
N ARG A 9 21.66 -33.12 12.71
CA ARG A 9 20.30 -32.71 13.06
C ARG A 9 20.30 -31.20 13.33
N GLN A 10 20.40 -30.43 12.26
CA GLN A 10 20.22 -28.98 12.28
C GLN A 10 18.72 -28.71 12.47
N THR A 11 18.35 -28.46 13.73
CA THR A 11 17.02 -28.04 14.15
C THR A 11 16.66 -26.73 13.44
N ARG A 12 15.85 -26.83 12.39
CA ARG A 12 15.14 -25.69 11.82
C ARG A 12 14.21 -25.12 12.89
N PRO A 13 14.20 -23.80 13.17
CA PRO A 13 13.13 -23.23 13.97
C PRO A 13 11.85 -23.29 13.15
N GLU A 14 10.95 -24.18 13.55
CA GLU A 14 9.53 -24.13 13.18
C GLU A 14 8.94 -22.83 13.74
N ALA A 15 8.88 -21.79 12.91
CA ALA A 15 8.17 -20.56 13.19
C ALA A 15 7.43 -20.09 11.93
N TRP A 16 6.60 -20.98 11.38
CA TRP A 16 5.68 -20.66 10.29
C TRP A 16 4.28 -21.07 10.68
N ASN A 17 3.70 -20.39 11.68
CA ASN A 17 2.27 -20.44 11.97
C ASN A 17 1.76 -19.10 12.53
N ASP A 18 0.61 -18.69 12.00
CA ASP A 18 -0.44 -17.87 12.64
C ASP A 18 -0.24 -16.40 12.99
N TYR A 19 -0.17 -15.44 12.06
CA TYR A 19 -0.31 -14.03 12.49
C TYR A 19 -1.08 -13.08 11.55
N CYS A 20 -2.02 -13.60 10.75
CA CYS A 20 -3.11 -12.82 10.13
C CYS A 20 -4.24 -13.78 9.65
N PHE A 21 -5.28 -13.95 10.46
CA PHE A 21 -6.57 -14.60 10.12
C PHE A 21 -6.53 -16.13 9.83
N THR A 22 -6.81 -16.95 10.83
CA THR A 22 -7.21 -18.36 10.62
C THR A 22 -8.74 -18.46 10.45
N ASN A 23 -9.22 -19.34 9.57
CA ASN A 23 -10.35 -20.24 9.87
C ASN A 23 -10.62 -21.28 8.77
N THR A 24 -10.84 -22.50 9.27
CA THR A 24 -11.14 -23.78 8.61
C THR A 24 -12.56 -23.82 7.99
N PRO A 25 -12.79 -24.49 6.85
CA PRO A 25 -14.12 -24.59 6.23
C PRO A 25 -14.92 -25.81 6.72
N SER A 26 -16.22 -25.63 7.01
CA SER A 26 -17.18 -26.73 7.13
C SER A 26 -17.90 -26.98 5.79
N LYS A 27 -18.14 -28.26 5.50
CA LYS A 27 -18.79 -28.78 4.28
C LYS A 27 -20.32 -28.69 4.42
N ASN A 28 -20.99 -28.30 3.34
CA ASN A 28 -22.18 -28.97 2.77
C ASN A 28 -22.64 -28.17 1.52
N ALA A 29 -22.97 -28.89 0.44
CA ALA A 29 -23.44 -28.34 -0.83
C ALA A 29 -24.59 -29.21 -1.36
N GLU A 30 -25.62 -28.58 -1.95
CA GLU A 30 -26.64 -29.22 -2.78
C GLU A 30 -27.14 -28.25 -3.90
N PRO A 31 -27.75 -28.77 -4.99
CA PRO A 31 -27.51 -28.25 -6.35
C PRO A 31 -28.59 -27.34 -6.95
N ALA A 32 -28.21 -26.70 -8.07
CA ALA A 32 -28.91 -25.67 -8.82
C ALA A 32 -30.12 -26.14 -9.66
N ARG A 33 -31.07 -25.23 -9.90
CA ARG A 33 -32.17 -25.39 -10.89
C ARG A 33 -32.05 -24.37 -12.03
N ALA A 34 -32.50 -24.81 -13.21
CA ALA A 34 -32.23 -24.27 -14.55
C ALA A 34 -32.85 -22.90 -14.88
N ALA A 35 -32.14 -22.15 -15.74
CA ALA A 35 -32.47 -20.81 -16.21
C ALA A 35 -33.34 -20.78 -17.48
N ARG A 36 -34.15 -19.72 -17.63
CA ARG A 36 -34.91 -19.35 -18.84
C ARG A 36 -34.09 -18.37 -19.72
N PRO A 37 -34.36 -18.27 -21.04
CA PRO A 37 -33.48 -17.61 -21.99
C PRO A 37 -33.55 -16.07 -21.89
N VAL A 38 -32.41 -15.40 -22.07
CA VAL A 38 -32.26 -13.95 -21.90
C VAL A 38 -31.79 -13.23 -23.17
N ASP A 39 -32.29 -12.00 -23.30
CA ASP A 39 -32.22 -11.03 -24.39
C ASP A 39 -30.79 -10.63 -24.84
N GLY A 40 -30.64 -10.24 -26.11
CA GLY A 40 -29.36 -10.01 -26.80
C GLY A 40 -28.48 -8.89 -26.23
N ARG A 41 -29.02 -7.96 -25.43
CA ARG A 41 -28.21 -7.00 -24.65
C ARG A 41 -27.47 -7.65 -23.47
N GLN A 42 -27.98 -8.79 -22.99
CA GLN A 42 -27.37 -9.54 -21.92
C GLN A 42 -26.14 -10.33 -22.37
N ARG A 43 -26.03 -10.71 -23.65
CA ARG A 43 -24.82 -11.40 -24.17
C ARG A 43 -23.58 -10.50 -24.18
N MET A 44 -23.75 -9.21 -24.41
CA MET A 44 -22.64 -8.25 -24.38
C MET A 44 -22.18 -8.01 -22.93
N TRP A 45 -23.13 -7.92 -21.99
CA TRP A 45 -22.90 -7.91 -20.54
C TRP A 45 -22.26 -9.22 -20.04
N GLU A 46 -22.75 -10.38 -20.46
CA GLU A 46 -22.19 -11.69 -20.12
C GLU A 46 -20.75 -11.84 -20.64
N SER A 47 -20.40 -11.29 -21.81
CA SER A 47 -19.01 -11.33 -22.29
C SER A 47 -18.04 -10.43 -21.51
N MET A 48 -18.54 -9.35 -20.88
CA MET A 48 -17.75 -8.42 -20.06
C MET A 48 -17.71 -8.81 -18.58
N VAL A 49 -18.74 -9.53 -18.09
CA VAL A 49 -18.93 -9.91 -16.68
C VAL A 49 -18.67 -11.39 -16.43
N ALA A 50 -18.58 -12.24 -17.46
CA ALA A 50 -18.14 -13.62 -17.33
C ALA A 50 -16.61 -13.71 -17.18
N ARG A 51 -16.09 -13.21 -16.06
CA ARG A 51 -15.15 -14.06 -15.34
C ARG A 51 -16.03 -15.09 -14.60
N PRO A 52 -15.82 -16.40 -14.79
CA PRO A 52 -16.42 -17.38 -13.90
C PRO A 52 -16.02 -16.97 -12.49
N ARG A 53 -16.95 -16.47 -11.68
CA ARG A 53 -16.68 -16.23 -10.27
C ARG A 53 -16.54 -17.61 -9.67
N ASP A 54 -15.30 -18.04 -9.45
CA ASP A 54 -15.04 -19.30 -8.76
C ASP A 54 -15.89 -19.33 -7.49
N GLY A 55 -16.41 -20.50 -7.11
CA GLY A 55 -17.25 -20.63 -5.90
C GLY A 55 -16.59 -20.10 -4.62
N ILE A 56 -15.26 -19.95 -4.64
CA ILE A 56 -14.43 -19.30 -3.63
C ILE A 56 -14.68 -17.78 -3.59
N GLU A 57 -14.68 -17.09 -4.73
CA GLU A 57 -14.92 -15.63 -4.81
C GLU A 57 -16.35 -15.25 -4.36
N LEU A 58 -17.34 -16.09 -4.68
CA LEU A 58 -18.73 -15.87 -4.25
C LEU A 58 -18.90 -16.04 -2.73
N ARG A 59 -18.31 -17.09 -2.14
CA ARG A 59 -18.31 -17.30 -0.68
C ARG A 59 -17.57 -16.18 0.05
N GLN A 60 -16.49 -15.68 -0.53
CA GLN A 60 -15.73 -14.55 0.03
C GLN A 60 -16.52 -13.24 -0.02
N THR A 61 -17.20 -12.95 -1.13
CA THR A 61 -18.10 -11.80 -1.26
C THR A 61 -19.20 -11.82 -0.19
N ILE A 62 -19.78 -13.00 0.09
CA ILE A 62 -20.77 -13.20 1.17
C ILE A 62 -20.16 -12.98 2.56
N ARG A 63 -18.90 -13.39 2.79
CA ARG A 63 -18.20 -13.14 4.05
C ARG A 63 -17.93 -11.65 4.28
N ILE A 64 -17.52 -10.93 3.24
CA ILE A 64 -17.28 -9.47 3.30
C ILE A 64 -18.58 -8.75 3.60
N ARG A 65 -19.69 -9.17 2.97
CA ARG A 65 -21.06 -8.66 3.22
C ARG A 65 -21.44 -8.69 4.70
N ARG A 66 -21.05 -9.74 5.42
CA ARG A 66 -21.39 -9.99 6.85
C ARG A 66 -20.24 -9.64 7.81
N SER A 67 -19.19 -8.99 7.34
CA SER A 67 -18.03 -8.64 8.17
C SER A 67 -18.29 -7.38 8.99
N THR A 68 -17.45 -7.14 10.01
CA THR A 68 -17.44 -5.90 10.79
C THR A 68 -16.36 -4.92 10.30
N LEU A 69 -15.98 -4.98 9.01
CA LEU A 69 -14.85 -4.22 8.46
C LEU A 69 -14.97 -2.70 8.65
N LEU A 70 -16.19 -2.17 8.76
CA LEU A 70 -16.44 -0.75 8.99
C LEU A 70 -16.61 -0.38 10.48
N ASP A 71 -16.70 -1.38 11.36
CA ASP A 71 -16.74 -1.19 12.81
C ASP A 71 -15.31 -1.03 13.33
N ALA A 72 -14.77 0.19 13.19
CA ALA A 72 -13.62 0.57 13.98
C ALA A 72 -14.14 0.96 15.36
N LYS A 73 -13.82 0.12 16.36
CA LYS A 73 -14.07 0.35 17.79
C LYS A 73 -13.21 1.53 18.30
N LEU A 74 -13.51 2.72 17.78
CA LEU A 74 -12.81 3.98 18.02
C LEU A 74 -13.25 4.66 19.32
N ASP A 75 -14.35 4.19 19.92
CA ASP A 75 -14.89 4.62 21.21
C ASP A 75 -13.83 4.57 22.34
N LYS A 76 -12.86 3.66 22.21
CA LYS A 76 -11.76 3.49 23.17
C LYS A 76 -10.52 4.31 22.86
N LEU A 77 -10.52 5.12 21.81
CA LEU A 77 -9.40 5.97 21.43
C LEU A 77 -9.63 7.39 21.90
N ASP A 78 -8.62 7.96 22.54
CA ASP A 78 -8.63 9.38 22.88
C ASP A 78 -8.42 10.20 21.60
N ARG A 79 -9.38 11.08 21.29
CA ARG A 79 -9.37 12.02 20.16
C ARG A 79 -8.75 11.43 18.88
N PRO A 80 -9.38 10.40 18.27
CA PRO A 80 -8.86 9.77 17.08
C PRO A 80 -8.82 10.79 15.93
N SER A 81 -7.73 10.80 15.17
CA SER A 81 -7.58 11.67 14.00
C SER A 81 -6.87 10.97 12.85
N LEU A 82 -7.29 11.26 11.62
CA LEU A 82 -6.63 10.84 10.40
C LEU A 82 -6.18 12.09 9.65
N LYS A 83 -4.91 12.16 9.27
CA LYS A 83 -4.34 13.29 8.52
C LYS A 83 -3.09 12.88 7.74
N ILE A 84 -2.57 13.78 6.91
CA ILE A 84 -1.21 13.68 6.39
C ILE A 84 -0.26 14.20 7.47
N ALA A 85 0.89 13.56 7.68
CA ALA A 85 1.90 13.99 8.63
C ALA A 85 2.46 15.37 8.23
N GLU A 86 2.59 16.26 9.21
CA GLU A 86 3.07 17.63 8.98
C GLU A 86 4.25 17.98 9.90
N THR A 87 4.34 17.36 11.07
CA THR A 87 5.38 17.67 12.07
C THR A 87 6.50 16.65 12.08
N THR A 88 7.72 17.08 12.46
CA THR A 88 8.88 16.21 12.65
C THR A 88 8.55 15.01 13.56
N ASP A 89 7.82 15.24 14.64
CA ASP A 89 7.38 14.18 15.56
C ASP A 89 6.46 13.16 14.89
N GLU A 90 5.48 13.60 14.09
CA GLU A 90 4.58 12.71 13.36
C GLU A 90 5.31 11.81 12.37
N TYR A 91 6.25 12.36 11.59
CA TYR A 91 7.08 11.60 10.66
C TYR A 91 7.98 10.60 11.39
N VAL A 92 8.68 11.04 12.44
CA VAL A 92 9.55 10.16 13.24
C VAL A 92 8.74 9.02 13.86
N GLN A 93 7.57 9.29 14.44
CA GLN A 93 6.70 8.25 14.96
C GLN A 93 6.24 7.26 13.88
N ALA A 94 5.87 7.74 12.69
CA ALA A 94 5.45 6.89 11.57
C ALA A 94 6.57 5.97 11.07
N PHE A 95 7.78 6.50 10.87
CA PHE A 95 8.95 5.73 10.41
C PHE A 95 9.49 4.77 11.49
N THR A 96 9.38 5.16 12.76
CA THR A 96 9.71 4.27 13.90
C THR A 96 8.70 3.12 14.00
N LEU A 97 7.41 3.42 13.85
CA LEU A 97 6.37 2.39 13.85
C LEU A 97 6.58 1.40 12.71
N LEU A 98 6.91 1.89 11.51
CA LEU A 98 7.22 1.08 10.34
C LEU A 98 8.40 0.14 10.61
N HIS A 99 9.52 0.71 11.07
CA HIS A 99 10.71 -0.06 11.46
C HIS A 99 10.36 -1.20 12.43
N ASN A 100 9.71 -0.87 13.55
CA ASN A 100 9.43 -1.83 14.62
C ASN A 100 8.50 -2.96 14.16
N VAL A 101 7.48 -2.63 13.36
CA VAL A 101 6.55 -3.62 12.82
C VAL A 101 7.24 -4.50 11.79
N TYR A 102 8.08 -3.95 10.92
CA TYR A 102 8.77 -4.71 9.88
C TYR A 102 9.84 -5.63 10.47
N LEU A 103 10.61 -5.15 11.45
CA LEU A 103 11.57 -5.96 12.20
C LEU A 103 10.87 -7.13 12.91
N LYS A 104 9.80 -6.86 13.66
CA LYS A 104 9.04 -7.92 14.35
C LYS A 104 8.32 -8.88 13.40
N SER A 105 8.02 -8.45 12.17
CA SER A 105 7.39 -9.31 11.15
C SER A 105 8.41 -10.07 10.30
N GLY A 106 9.72 -9.89 10.53
CA GLY A 106 10.78 -10.56 9.79
C GLY A 106 11.08 -9.97 8.40
N TYR A 107 10.63 -8.74 8.12
CA TYR A 107 10.95 -8.05 6.86
C TYR A 107 12.26 -7.25 6.91
N LEU A 108 12.84 -7.09 8.10
CA LEU A 108 14.17 -6.50 8.31
C LEU A 108 15.03 -7.51 9.04
N ASP A 109 16.23 -7.78 8.51
CA ASP A 109 17.16 -8.75 9.12
C ASP A 109 17.82 -8.24 10.39
N ARG A 110 17.97 -6.91 10.51
CA ARG A 110 18.67 -6.26 11.63
C ARG A 110 17.98 -4.96 12.03
N GLU A 111 18.11 -4.63 13.31
CA GLU A 111 17.73 -3.31 13.83
C GLU A 111 18.68 -2.24 13.29
N ASP A 112 18.11 -1.18 12.72
CA ASP A 112 18.86 0.01 12.31
C ASP A 112 19.12 0.87 13.57
N PRO A 113 20.35 1.38 13.80
CA PRO A 113 20.65 2.22 14.98
C PRO A 113 19.74 3.45 15.11
N SER A 114 19.28 4.01 13.99
CA SER A 114 18.34 5.13 13.99
C SER A 114 16.92 4.73 14.43
N ARG A 115 16.58 3.44 14.35
CA ARG A 115 15.23 2.87 14.53
C ARG A 115 14.19 3.45 13.58
N LEU A 116 14.62 4.01 12.45
CA LEU A 116 13.76 4.57 11.43
C LEU A 116 13.79 3.67 10.20
N HIS A 117 12.63 3.47 9.58
CA HIS A 117 12.53 2.85 8.25
C HIS A 117 11.83 3.81 7.29
N PHE A 118 12.51 4.16 6.22
CA PHE A 118 12.06 5.05 5.15
C PHE A 118 13.02 4.90 3.95
N GLY A 119 12.59 5.37 2.78
CA GLY A 119 13.37 5.37 1.55
C GLY A 119 13.53 6.77 0.96
N ILE A 120 14.28 6.86 -0.16
CA ILE A 120 14.54 8.12 -0.85
C ILE A 120 13.25 8.83 -1.29
N HIS A 121 12.23 8.06 -1.70
CA HIS A 121 10.93 8.61 -2.10
C HIS A 121 10.21 9.35 -0.97
N ASN A 122 10.50 9.02 0.30
CA ASN A 122 9.94 9.76 1.44
C ASN A 122 10.49 11.19 1.54
N LEU A 123 11.63 11.49 0.92
CA LEU A 123 12.20 12.83 0.87
C LEU A 123 11.59 13.68 -0.26
N LEU A 124 10.71 13.13 -1.10
CA LEU A 124 10.12 13.89 -2.20
C LEU A 124 8.95 14.75 -1.70
N PRO A 125 8.83 16.04 -2.10
CA PRO A 125 7.77 16.92 -1.62
C PRO A 125 6.34 16.42 -1.91
N LYS A 126 6.18 15.63 -2.98
CA LYS A 126 4.90 15.07 -3.40
C LYS A 126 4.48 13.81 -2.65
N THR A 127 5.38 13.20 -1.88
CA THR A 127 5.07 12.02 -1.06
C THR A 127 4.27 12.44 0.17
N CYS A 128 3.19 11.70 0.44
CA CYS A 128 2.30 11.93 1.57
C CYS A 128 2.33 10.73 2.50
N VAL A 129 2.71 10.94 3.76
CA VAL A 129 2.59 9.92 4.82
C VAL A 129 1.26 10.15 5.53
N PHE A 130 0.27 9.33 5.23
CA PHE A 130 -1.00 9.33 5.96
C PHE A 130 -0.80 8.66 7.32
N ILE A 131 -1.31 9.28 8.37
CA ILE A 131 -1.23 8.78 9.74
C ILE A 131 -2.62 8.72 10.36
N PHE A 132 -2.83 7.69 11.17
CA PHE A 132 -3.95 7.60 12.10
C PHE A 132 -3.42 7.72 13.52
N LYS A 133 -3.95 8.66 14.30
CA LYS A 133 -3.48 8.97 15.66
C LYS A 133 -4.59 8.79 16.68
N SER A 134 -4.20 8.53 17.92
CA SER A 134 -4.99 8.81 19.11
C SER A 134 -4.26 9.87 19.91
N TYR A 135 -4.88 11.03 20.06
CA TYR A 135 -4.26 12.24 20.56
C TYR A 135 -2.93 12.52 19.84
N VAL A 136 -1.79 12.51 20.55
CA VAL A 136 -0.46 12.76 19.97
C VAL A 136 0.21 11.51 19.37
N LYS A 137 -0.34 10.32 19.61
CA LYS A 137 0.34 9.04 19.30
C LYS A 137 -0.09 8.48 17.96
N VAL A 138 0.87 8.23 17.06
CA VAL A 138 0.63 7.54 15.78
C VAL A 138 0.36 6.06 16.04
N LEU A 139 -0.79 5.57 15.56
CA LEU A 139 -1.24 4.19 15.69
C LEU A 139 -1.13 3.40 14.39
N ALA A 140 -1.19 4.08 13.25
CA ALA A 140 -1.01 3.48 11.93
C ALA A 140 -0.48 4.50 10.93
N SER A 141 0.20 4.03 9.89
CA SER A 141 0.62 4.85 8.77
C SER A 141 0.49 4.10 7.45
N MET A 142 0.34 4.87 6.37
CA MET A 142 0.32 4.41 4.99
C MET A 142 0.90 5.52 4.11
N THR A 143 1.82 5.19 3.21
CA THR A 143 2.50 6.20 2.38
C THR A 143 1.95 6.18 0.97
N PHE A 144 1.65 7.36 0.44
CA PHE A 144 1.25 7.61 -0.94
C PHE A 144 2.40 8.29 -1.68
N ILE A 145 2.89 7.64 -2.74
CA ILE A 145 4.09 8.03 -3.48
C ILE A 145 3.70 8.26 -4.94
N PRO A 146 3.50 9.51 -5.38
CA PRO A 146 3.28 9.81 -6.79
C PRO A 146 4.51 9.47 -7.64
N ASP A 147 4.27 8.95 -8.83
CA ASP A 147 5.34 8.70 -9.80
C ASP A 147 6.03 10.01 -10.21
N SER A 148 7.33 9.94 -10.45
CA SER A 148 8.13 11.09 -10.87
C SER A 148 9.16 10.69 -11.93
N PRO A 149 9.47 11.56 -12.90
CA PRO A 149 10.39 11.21 -13.97
C PRO A 149 11.79 10.80 -13.47
N GLU A 150 12.31 11.46 -12.44
CA GLU A 150 13.68 11.26 -11.96
C GLU A 150 13.82 10.13 -10.93
N PHE A 151 12.78 9.86 -10.11
CA PHE A 151 12.84 8.85 -9.05
C PHE A 151 11.98 7.61 -9.32
N GLY A 152 11.05 7.68 -10.29
CA GLY A 152 10.06 6.62 -10.50
C GLY A 152 9.25 6.34 -9.25
N LEU A 153 8.90 5.07 -9.06
CA LEU A 153 8.24 4.49 -7.91
C LEU A 153 9.14 3.43 -7.26
N PRO A 154 9.03 3.18 -5.94
CA PRO A 154 9.76 2.09 -5.29
C PRO A 154 9.64 0.74 -6.01
N MET A 155 8.44 0.40 -6.51
CA MET A 155 8.19 -0.86 -7.20
C MET A 155 8.79 -0.95 -8.61
N ASP A 156 9.43 0.10 -9.15
CA ASP A 156 10.14 0.02 -10.44
C ASP A 156 11.26 -1.02 -10.45
N GLU A 157 11.88 -1.23 -9.30
CA GLU A 157 12.96 -2.22 -9.15
C GLU A 157 12.50 -3.62 -9.54
N LEU A 158 11.28 -3.98 -9.16
CA LEU A 158 10.74 -5.32 -9.40
C LEU A 158 9.75 -5.35 -10.56
N TYR A 159 9.03 -4.26 -10.85
CA TYR A 159 7.90 -4.18 -11.80
C TYR A 159 8.00 -3.01 -12.79
N GLY A 160 9.23 -2.58 -13.10
CA GLY A 160 9.46 -1.44 -14.01
C GLY A 160 8.94 -1.66 -15.44
N THR A 161 8.83 -2.91 -15.90
CA THR A 161 8.26 -3.22 -17.24
C THR A 161 6.77 -2.91 -17.29
N GLU A 162 6.03 -3.36 -16.27
CA GLU A 162 4.60 -3.16 -16.09
C GLU A 162 4.28 -1.67 -15.93
N LEU A 163 5.03 -0.97 -15.06
CA LEU A 163 4.89 0.48 -14.86
C LEU A 163 5.20 1.27 -16.14
N ARG A 164 6.22 0.88 -16.91
CA ARG A 164 6.53 1.53 -18.19
C ARG A 164 5.39 1.42 -19.19
N ALA A 165 4.62 0.34 -19.18
CA ALA A 165 3.44 0.20 -20.03
C ALA A 165 2.33 1.20 -19.66
N LEU A 166 2.13 1.47 -18.36
CA LEU A 166 1.22 2.50 -17.87
C LEU A 166 1.72 3.91 -18.23
N ARG A 167 3.01 4.20 -17.99
CA ARG A 167 3.64 5.48 -18.34
C ARG A 167 3.57 5.80 -19.83
N LYS A 168 3.80 4.79 -20.70
CA LYS A 168 3.67 4.93 -22.16
C LYS A 168 2.25 5.30 -22.61
N LYS A 169 1.24 4.94 -21.82
CA LYS A 169 -0.17 5.34 -22.05
C LYS A 169 -0.48 6.73 -21.51
N GLY A 170 0.52 7.46 -20.99
CA GLY A 170 0.34 8.79 -20.38
C GLY A 170 -0.41 8.76 -19.05
N ARG A 171 -0.49 7.60 -18.39
CA ARG A 171 -1.23 7.45 -17.14
C ARG A 171 -0.45 8.03 -15.96
N ARG A 172 -1.16 8.68 -15.04
CA ARG A 172 -0.61 9.16 -13.77
C ARG A 172 -0.73 8.09 -12.72
N ILE A 173 0.42 7.67 -12.21
CA ILE A 173 0.53 6.50 -11.35
C ILE A 173 0.97 6.99 -9.97
N ALA A 174 0.47 6.34 -8.92
CA ALA A 174 1.05 6.46 -7.59
C ALA A 174 1.16 5.07 -6.95
N GLU A 175 2.20 4.87 -6.16
CA GLU A 175 2.35 3.68 -5.34
C GLU A 175 1.82 3.94 -3.92
N ILE A 176 1.08 2.98 -3.37
CA ILE A 176 0.78 2.92 -1.95
C ILE A 176 1.75 1.93 -1.31
N GLY A 177 2.53 2.42 -0.35
CA GLY A 177 3.55 1.63 0.34
C GLY A 177 3.51 1.82 1.85
N SER A 178 4.41 1.12 2.54
CA SER A 178 4.70 1.33 3.97
C SER A 178 3.46 1.29 4.88
N LEU A 179 2.49 0.41 4.55
CA LEU A 179 1.32 0.21 5.38
C LEU A 179 1.69 -0.50 6.68
N VAL A 180 1.46 0.15 7.81
CA VAL A 180 1.61 -0.44 9.14
C VAL A 180 0.53 0.02 10.10
N THR A 181 0.13 -0.89 10.99
CA THR A 181 -0.73 -0.61 12.14
C THR A 181 -0.05 -1.21 13.37
N ARG A 182 -0.10 -0.49 14.49
CA ARG A 182 0.34 -1.02 15.79
C ARG A 182 -0.28 -2.39 16.07
N LEU A 183 0.55 -3.29 16.58
CA LEU A 183 0.18 -4.70 16.78
C LEU A 183 -1.03 -4.86 17.72
N ASP A 184 -1.09 -4.04 18.78
CA ASP A 184 -2.18 -4.05 19.75
C ASP A 184 -3.51 -3.51 19.19
N ARG A 185 -3.52 -3.01 17.95
CA ARG A 185 -4.67 -2.33 17.32
C ARG A 185 -5.07 -2.92 15.97
N ARG A 186 -4.48 -4.05 15.55
CA ARG A 186 -4.77 -4.70 14.25
C ARG A 186 -6.25 -5.09 14.06
N GLY A 187 -7.01 -5.29 15.14
CA GLY A 187 -8.45 -5.62 15.10
C GLY A 187 -9.41 -4.42 15.00
N GLN A 188 -8.90 -3.20 14.84
CA GLN A 188 -9.73 -1.98 14.82
C GLN A 188 -10.01 -1.45 13.41
N ASN A 189 -9.69 -2.22 12.35
CA ASN A 189 -9.94 -1.86 10.95
C ASN A 189 -9.44 -0.47 10.50
N ILE A 190 -8.44 0.10 11.19
CA ILE A 190 -7.86 1.42 10.90
C ILE A 190 -7.38 1.52 9.43
N VAL A 191 -6.91 0.41 8.87
CA VAL A 191 -6.51 0.30 7.46
C VAL A 191 -7.61 0.76 6.49
N MET A 192 -8.89 0.50 6.81
CA MET A 192 -10.02 0.90 5.97
C MET A 192 -10.14 2.43 5.88
N PHE A 193 -9.91 3.13 7.00
CA PHE A 193 -9.95 4.58 7.06
C PHE A 193 -8.78 5.22 6.32
N LEU A 194 -7.57 4.66 6.48
CA LEU A 194 -6.38 5.09 5.72
C LEU A 194 -6.57 4.89 4.21
N ALA A 195 -7.07 3.72 3.81
CA ALA A 195 -7.34 3.42 2.41
C ALA A 195 -8.41 4.35 1.82
N LYS A 196 -9.48 4.64 2.58
CA LYS A 196 -10.49 5.62 2.17
C LYS A 196 -9.87 6.99 1.91
N ALA A 197 -9.06 7.49 2.85
CA ALA A 197 -8.41 8.78 2.71
C ALA A 197 -7.48 8.82 1.49
N ILE A 198 -6.73 7.75 1.24
CA ILE A 198 -5.86 7.65 0.06
C ILE A 198 -6.66 7.59 -1.24
N PHE A 199 -7.77 6.86 -1.30
CA PHE A 199 -8.62 6.83 -2.49
C PHE A 199 -9.20 8.21 -2.80
N GLN A 200 -9.66 8.92 -1.77
CA GLN A 200 -10.12 10.30 -1.91
C GLN A 200 -8.98 11.23 -2.35
N TYR A 201 -7.80 11.11 -1.75
CA TYR A 201 -6.63 11.90 -2.12
C TYR A 201 -6.17 11.62 -3.54
N ALA A 202 -6.20 10.36 -3.99
CA ALA A 202 -5.85 9.97 -5.36
C ALA A 202 -6.79 10.62 -6.38
N VAL A 203 -8.09 10.73 -6.08
CA VAL A 203 -9.04 11.48 -6.93
C VAL A 203 -8.67 12.96 -6.98
N LEU A 204 -8.36 13.58 -5.84
CA LEU A 204 -7.99 15.01 -5.77
C LEU A 204 -6.63 15.31 -6.40
N ALA A 205 -5.68 14.38 -6.31
CA ALA A 205 -4.37 14.43 -6.94
C ALA A 205 -4.42 14.02 -8.42
N ASP A 206 -5.61 13.65 -8.93
CA ASP A 206 -5.86 13.32 -10.32
C ASP A 206 -4.96 12.13 -10.75
N ILE A 207 -4.93 11.06 -9.94
CA ILE A 207 -4.22 9.82 -10.22
C ILE A 207 -5.12 8.86 -11.01
N ASP A 208 -4.57 8.23 -12.04
CA ASP A 208 -5.27 7.27 -12.89
C ASP A 208 -5.12 5.82 -12.40
N ASP A 209 -3.97 5.49 -11.81
CA ASP A 209 -3.67 4.15 -11.27
C ASP A 209 -3.01 4.23 -9.90
N LEU A 210 -3.59 3.52 -8.93
CA LEU A 210 -2.89 3.22 -7.68
C LEU A 210 -2.30 1.82 -7.77
N CYS A 211 -1.00 1.71 -7.52
CA CYS A 211 -0.27 0.45 -7.56
C CYS A 211 0.21 0.08 -6.17
N ILE A 212 0.29 -1.23 -5.89
CA ILE A 212 0.83 -1.77 -4.64
C ILE A 212 1.67 -3.01 -4.93
N THR A 213 2.67 -3.23 -4.08
CA THR A 213 3.44 -4.47 -4.04
C THR A 213 3.13 -5.19 -2.73
N VAL A 214 2.56 -6.39 -2.82
CA VAL A 214 2.05 -7.12 -1.64
C VAL A 214 2.57 -8.55 -1.59
N ASN A 215 2.68 -9.11 -0.40
CA ASN A 215 2.91 -10.55 -0.25
C ASN A 215 1.73 -11.34 -0.86
N PRO A 216 1.96 -12.45 -1.59
CA PRO A 216 0.91 -13.28 -2.18
C PRO A 216 -0.25 -13.61 -1.25
N LYS A 217 0.03 -13.85 0.04
CA LYS A 217 -1.00 -14.18 1.05
C LYS A 217 -2.03 -13.08 1.27
N HIS A 218 -1.73 -11.83 0.87
CA HIS A 218 -2.62 -10.67 1.03
C HIS A 218 -3.33 -10.26 -0.25
N VAL A 219 -3.04 -10.88 -1.40
CA VAL A 219 -3.64 -10.52 -2.70
C VAL A 219 -5.16 -10.51 -2.62
N ASN A 220 -5.76 -11.57 -2.08
CA ASN A 220 -7.22 -11.68 -1.98
C ASN A 220 -7.86 -10.56 -1.16
N PHE A 221 -7.18 -10.07 -0.12
CA PHE A 221 -7.69 -8.95 0.65
C PHE A 221 -7.79 -7.67 -0.21
N TYR A 222 -6.74 -7.36 -0.97
CA TYR A 222 -6.73 -6.17 -1.83
C TYR A 222 -7.67 -6.28 -3.03
N ARG A 223 -7.78 -7.47 -3.64
CA ARG A 223 -8.72 -7.71 -4.75
C ARG A 223 -10.17 -7.62 -4.28
N SER A 224 -10.50 -8.28 -3.17
CA SER A 224 -11.89 -8.44 -2.74
C SER A 224 -12.45 -7.27 -1.95
N ILE A 225 -11.63 -6.36 -1.41
CA ILE A 225 -12.07 -5.18 -0.64
C ILE A 225 -11.85 -3.88 -1.41
N PHE A 226 -10.68 -3.73 -2.02
CA PHE A 226 -10.26 -2.49 -2.66
C PHE A 226 -10.28 -2.58 -4.20
N LEU A 227 -10.76 -3.71 -4.74
CA LEU A 227 -10.94 -3.93 -6.18
C LEU A 227 -9.67 -3.78 -7.01
N PHE A 228 -8.53 -4.13 -6.42
CA PHE A 228 -7.29 -4.22 -7.15
C PHE A 228 -7.33 -5.40 -8.14
N ASP A 229 -6.75 -5.20 -9.32
CA ASP A 229 -6.46 -6.23 -10.31
C ASP A 229 -4.95 -6.54 -10.32
N SER A 230 -4.58 -7.68 -10.91
CA SER A 230 -3.17 -8.01 -11.11
C SER A 230 -2.53 -7.02 -12.10
N LEU A 231 -1.36 -6.49 -11.72
CA LEU A 231 -0.49 -5.68 -12.57
C LEU A 231 0.70 -6.50 -13.08
N GLY A 232 1.25 -7.36 -12.23
CA GLY A 232 2.36 -8.25 -12.55
C GLY A 232 2.26 -9.59 -11.81
N GLU A 233 3.01 -10.56 -12.32
CA GLU A 233 3.11 -11.90 -11.73
C GLU A 233 3.91 -11.90 -10.42
N GLU A 234 3.88 -13.02 -9.68
CA GLU A 234 4.68 -13.18 -8.48
C GLU A 234 6.19 -13.16 -8.80
N ARG A 235 6.94 -12.34 -8.06
CA ARG A 235 8.40 -12.26 -8.15
C ARG A 235 9.00 -12.32 -6.75
N PHE A 236 10.19 -12.91 -6.63
CA PHE A 236 10.93 -12.90 -5.37
C PHE A 236 11.61 -11.54 -5.19
N TYR A 237 11.39 -10.90 -4.04
CA TYR A 237 11.98 -9.59 -3.74
C TYR A 237 13.13 -9.76 -2.74
N GLU A 238 14.36 -9.69 -3.24
CA GLU A 238 15.57 -9.95 -2.46
C GLU A 238 15.70 -9.03 -1.24
N LYS A 239 15.38 -7.74 -1.37
CA LYS A 239 15.51 -6.75 -0.29
C LYS A 239 14.69 -7.06 0.96
N VAL A 240 13.59 -7.79 0.81
CA VAL A 240 12.69 -8.16 1.91
C VAL A 240 12.65 -9.67 2.15
N GLY A 241 13.47 -10.44 1.41
CA GLY A 241 13.54 -11.90 1.53
C GLY A 241 12.22 -12.64 1.30
N ALA A 242 11.29 -12.07 0.52
CA ALA A 242 9.93 -12.59 0.41
C ALA A 242 9.35 -12.47 -1.00
N PRO A 243 8.37 -13.33 -1.38
CA PRO A 243 7.63 -13.17 -2.62
C PRO A 243 6.73 -11.93 -2.56
N ALA A 244 6.58 -11.30 -3.71
CA ALA A 244 5.81 -10.09 -3.92
C ALA A 244 4.96 -10.25 -5.18
N VAL A 245 3.78 -9.63 -5.20
CA VAL A 245 2.86 -9.55 -6.34
C VAL A 245 2.49 -8.09 -6.54
N ALA A 246 2.57 -7.61 -7.78
CA ALA A 246 2.12 -6.27 -8.14
C ALA A 246 0.63 -6.26 -8.46
N LEU A 247 -0.10 -5.34 -7.82
CA LEU A 247 -1.51 -5.09 -8.08
C LEU A 247 -1.72 -3.63 -8.46
N GLN A 248 -2.78 -3.35 -9.21
CA GLN A 248 -3.22 -1.99 -9.55
C GLN A 248 -4.72 -1.82 -9.40
N VAL A 249 -5.19 -0.60 -9.20
CA VAL A 249 -6.61 -0.24 -9.34
C VAL A 249 -6.75 0.99 -10.24
N ASP A 250 -7.68 0.92 -11.21
CA ASP A 250 -7.99 2.02 -12.11
C ASP A 250 -8.93 3.02 -11.41
N MET A 251 -8.36 4.13 -10.97
CA MET A 251 -9.06 5.15 -10.20
C MET A 251 -10.15 5.88 -10.99
N ARG A 252 -10.10 5.82 -12.32
CA ARG A 252 -11.12 6.43 -13.19
C ARG A 252 -12.42 5.62 -13.20
N ARG A 253 -12.31 4.32 -12.90
CA ARG A 253 -13.43 3.36 -12.89
C ARG A 253 -13.85 2.93 -11.50
N ILE A 254 -13.07 3.26 -10.46
CA ILE A 254 -13.28 2.72 -9.12
C ILE A 254 -14.65 3.08 -8.52
N GLY A 255 -15.17 4.29 -8.77
CA GLY A 255 -16.49 4.70 -8.30
C GLY A 255 -17.61 3.81 -8.85
N THR A 256 -17.60 3.58 -10.16
CA THR A 256 -18.55 2.69 -10.85
C THR A 256 -18.38 1.25 -10.38
N ALA A 257 -17.15 0.75 -10.29
CA ALA A 257 -16.87 -0.62 -9.85
C ALA A 257 -17.33 -0.88 -8.40
N LEU A 258 -17.10 0.08 -7.49
CA LEU A 258 -17.60 0.01 -6.11
C LEU A 258 -19.13 -0.04 -6.08
N GLN A 259 -19.81 0.79 -6.87
CA GLN A 259 -21.28 0.81 -6.96
C GLN A 259 -21.82 -0.53 -7.51
N GLU A 260 -21.21 -1.08 -8.55
CA GLU A 260 -21.64 -2.35 -9.15
C GLU A 260 -21.46 -3.54 -8.19
N ILE A 261 -20.38 -3.56 -7.42
CA ILE A 261 -20.02 -4.71 -6.56
C ILE A 261 -20.66 -4.61 -5.18
N TYR A 262 -20.73 -3.42 -4.59
CA TYR A 262 -21.18 -3.20 -3.20
C TYR A 262 -22.41 -2.29 -3.07
N GLY A 263 -22.95 -1.76 -4.16
CA GLY A 263 -24.03 -0.76 -4.11
C GLY A 263 -25.44 -1.32 -3.89
N ALA A 264 -25.65 -2.64 -3.90
CA ALA A 264 -26.95 -3.21 -3.55
C ALA A 264 -27.26 -3.00 -2.05
N SER A 265 -28.54 -2.98 -1.67
CA SER A 265 -29.01 -2.40 -0.41
C SER A 265 -29.01 -3.33 0.81
N ASP A 266 -28.56 -4.58 0.67
CA ASP A 266 -28.64 -5.63 1.71
C ASP A 266 -27.27 -5.91 2.37
N PHE A 267 -26.48 -4.87 2.62
CA PHE A 267 -25.16 -5.01 3.26
C PHE A 267 -25.17 -4.39 4.65
N ASP A 268 -24.80 -5.18 5.67
CA ASP A 268 -24.38 -4.66 6.98
C ASP A 268 -23.10 -3.80 6.84
N THR A 269 -22.26 -4.11 5.83
CA THR A 269 -21.05 -3.38 5.45
C THR A 269 -21.15 -2.82 4.03
N ASN A 270 -21.71 -1.62 3.88
CA ASN A 270 -21.82 -0.94 2.59
C ASN A 270 -20.48 -0.26 2.22
N LEU A 271 -19.56 -1.03 1.62
CA LEU A 271 -18.25 -0.54 1.21
C LEU A 271 -18.33 0.56 0.14
N HIS A 272 -19.29 0.48 -0.79
CA HIS A 272 -19.51 1.55 -1.76
C HIS A 272 -19.76 2.87 -1.04
N ALA A 273 -20.79 2.92 -0.20
CA ALA A 273 -21.12 4.12 0.57
C ALA A 273 -19.97 4.55 1.47
N PHE A 274 -19.22 3.63 2.08
CA PHE A 274 -18.08 3.98 2.91
C PHE A 274 -17.02 4.73 2.12
N PHE A 275 -16.57 4.20 0.98
CA PHE A 275 -15.58 4.88 0.16
C PHE A 275 -16.16 6.16 -0.44
N THR A 276 -17.39 6.15 -0.96
CA THR A 276 -17.94 7.27 -1.74
C THR A 276 -18.58 8.41 -0.95
N ARG A 277 -19.05 8.17 0.30
CA ARG A 277 -19.58 9.23 1.18
C ARG A 277 -18.46 10.20 1.57
N GLY A 278 -18.68 11.48 1.27
CA GLY A 278 -17.67 12.54 1.43
C GLY A 278 -16.84 12.83 0.17
N ASN A 279 -17.39 12.52 -1.02
CA ASN A 279 -16.89 12.80 -2.38
C ASN A 279 -15.95 11.76 -3.03
N LEU A 280 -16.50 10.62 -3.48
CA LEU A 280 -16.07 10.04 -4.79
C LEU A 280 -17.03 10.41 -5.95
N HIS A 281 -18.09 11.18 -5.67
CA HIS A 281 -19.04 11.66 -6.70
C HIS A 281 -18.59 12.96 -7.39
N SER A 282 -17.28 13.20 -7.54
CA SER A 282 -16.77 14.34 -8.32
C SER A 282 -16.97 14.19 -9.83
N GLN A 283 -17.58 13.08 -10.29
CA GLN A 283 -17.96 12.88 -11.69
C GLN A 283 -19.01 13.91 -12.18
N ALA A 284 -19.69 14.67 -11.29
CA ALA A 284 -20.79 15.54 -11.69
C ALA A 284 -20.61 17.06 -11.44
N THR A 285 -19.59 17.53 -10.70
CA THR A 285 -19.52 18.96 -10.34
C THR A 285 -18.10 19.48 -10.23
N GLY A 286 -17.50 19.90 -11.36
CA GLY A 286 -16.51 21.01 -11.48
C GLY A 286 -15.22 21.02 -10.63
N LEU A 287 -15.04 20.08 -9.69
CA LEU A 287 -13.97 19.99 -8.69
C LEU A 287 -12.70 19.35 -9.23
N HIS A 288 -12.74 18.77 -10.43
CA HIS A 288 -11.55 18.41 -11.22
C HIS A 288 -10.58 19.58 -11.45
N ARG A 289 -10.98 20.83 -11.15
CA ARG A 289 -10.11 22.01 -11.25
C ARG A 289 -9.19 22.24 -10.05
N LEU A 290 -9.47 21.68 -8.88
CA LEU A 290 -8.58 21.82 -7.71
C LEU A 290 -7.69 20.58 -7.62
N ARG A 291 -6.59 20.57 -8.36
CA ARG A 291 -5.52 19.57 -8.20
C ARG A 291 -4.89 19.75 -6.82
N ALA A 292 -5.35 18.99 -5.84
CA ALA A 292 -4.75 19.00 -4.52
C ALA A 292 -3.55 18.06 -4.51
N GLN A 293 -2.37 18.60 -4.85
CA GLN A 293 -1.11 17.88 -4.72
C GLN A 293 -0.29 18.52 -3.61
N LYS A 294 0.24 17.71 -2.69
CA LYS A 294 1.20 18.17 -1.70
C LYS A 294 2.45 18.62 -2.46
N THR A 295 2.87 19.85 -2.23
CA THR A 295 4.09 20.43 -2.81
C THR A 295 5.06 20.89 -1.73
N ALA A 296 4.61 20.98 -0.48
CA ALA A 296 5.46 21.31 0.65
C ALA A 296 6.54 20.24 0.83
N ALA A 297 7.78 20.69 0.87
CA ALA A 297 8.92 19.87 1.23
C ALA A 297 8.83 19.42 2.70
N LEU A 298 9.64 18.43 3.09
CA LEU A 298 9.77 18.11 4.51
C LEU A 298 10.38 19.31 5.27
N PRO A 299 10.06 19.49 6.57
CA PRO A 299 10.78 20.46 7.40
C PRO A 299 12.29 20.22 7.35
N ASP A 300 13.09 21.28 7.27
CA ASP A 300 14.55 21.18 7.12
C ASP A 300 15.20 20.38 8.25
N GLU A 301 14.77 20.60 9.50
CA GLU A 301 15.23 19.84 10.67
C GLU A 301 14.94 18.34 10.55
N LEU A 302 13.77 17.98 10.00
CA LEU A 302 13.42 16.59 9.75
C LEU A 302 14.30 16.01 8.65
N LEU A 303 14.49 16.73 7.54
CA LEU A 303 15.32 16.25 6.43
C LEU A 303 16.75 15.99 6.91
N GLN A 304 17.35 16.93 7.65
CA GLN A 304 18.68 16.75 8.20
C GLN A 304 18.76 15.51 9.08
N LYS A 305 17.82 15.34 10.01
CA LYS A 305 17.73 14.15 10.88
C LYS A 305 17.63 12.84 10.08
N LEU A 306 16.85 12.82 9.00
CA LEU A 306 16.71 11.64 8.14
C LEU A 306 18.00 11.36 7.36
N LEU A 307 18.68 12.39 6.84
CA LEU A 307 19.94 12.22 6.11
C LEU A 307 21.11 11.81 7.02
N GLU A 308 21.12 12.28 8.27
CA GLU A 308 22.07 11.82 9.29
C GLU A 308 21.83 10.35 9.66
N ALA A 309 20.57 9.93 9.75
CA ALA A 309 20.20 8.54 10.01
C ALA A 309 20.56 7.61 8.84
N ARG A 310 20.38 8.07 7.59
CA ARG A 310 20.56 7.27 6.37
C ARG A 310 21.32 8.04 5.27
N PRO A 311 22.62 8.33 5.46
CA PRO A 311 23.42 9.08 4.48
C PRO A 311 23.66 8.28 3.20
N ASP A 312 23.43 6.96 3.23
CA ASP A 312 23.48 6.08 2.07
C ASP A 312 22.40 6.40 1.03
N LEU A 313 21.27 7.03 1.41
CA LEU A 313 20.18 7.37 0.48
C LEU A 313 20.60 8.36 -0.61
N LEU A 314 21.64 9.16 -0.37
CA LEU A 314 22.19 10.08 -1.37
C LEU A 314 23.24 9.41 -2.27
N ARG A 315 23.76 8.24 -1.89
CA ARG A 315 24.79 7.54 -2.67
C ARG A 315 24.18 7.01 -3.96
N GLY A 316 24.86 7.24 -5.07
CA GLY A 316 24.45 6.72 -6.38
C GLY A 316 23.34 7.52 -7.07
N LEU A 317 22.85 8.62 -6.48
CA LEU A 317 21.90 9.48 -7.17
C LEU A 317 22.52 10.11 -8.44
N SER A 318 21.74 10.15 -9.50
CA SER A 318 22.11 10.83 -10.75
C SER A 318 22.15 12.35 -10.58
N ARG A 319 22.78 13.06 -11.53
CA ARG A 319 22.78 14.53 -11.54
C ARG A 319 21.37 15.13 -11.54
N ALA A 320 20.44 14.51 -12.27
CA ALA A 320 19.05 14.95 -12.34
C ALA A 320 18.33 14.75 -10.99
N GLN A 321 18.50 13.59 -10.35
CA GLN A 321 17.92 13.32 -9.03
C GLN A 321 18.45 14.27 -7.96
N TYR A 322 19.76 14.54 -7.95
CA TYR A 322 20.35 15.55 -7.06
C TYR A 322 19.78 16.95 -7.30
N ALA A 323 19.57 17.34 -8.57
CA ALA A 323 19.00 18.64 -8.90
C ALA A 323 17.57 18.78 -8.39
N VAL A 324 16.74 17.73 -8.49
CA VAL A 324 15.38 17.70 -7.94
C VAL A 324 15.39 17.88 -6.41
N LEU A 325 16.26 17.16 -5.69
CA LEU A 325 16.36 17.31 -4.24
C LEU A 325 16.87 18.69 -3.84
N ARG A 326 17.88 19.23 -4.52
CA ARG A 326 18.40 20.58 -4.25
C ARG A 326 17.37 21.66 -4.53
N TYR A 327 16.54 21.48 -5.56
CA TYR A 327 15.43 22.37 -5.85
C TYR A 327 14.35 22.32 -4.75
N ALA A 328 14.05 21.13 -4.24
CA ALA A 328 13.10 20.93 -3.15
C ALA A 328 13.62 21.47 -1.81
N TYR A 329 14.94 21.45 -1.58
CA TYR A 329 15.60 21.78 -0.32
C TYR A 329 16.76 22.76 -0.53
N PRO A 330 16.48 24.03 -0.89
CA PRO A 330 17.53 25.00 -1.21
C PRO A 330 18.36 25.44 0.00
N GLY A 331 17.81 25.35 1.21
CA GLY A 331 18.45 25.77 2.46
C GLY A 331 19.37 24.72 3.10
N LEU A 332 19.35 23.49 2.59
CA LEU A 332 20.16 22.40 3.15
C LEU A 332 21.43 22.20 2.32
N ASP A 333 22.59 22.09 2.99
CA ASP A 333 23.85 21.73 2.34
C ASP A 333 23.85 20.24 1.99
N LEU A 334 23.20 19.90 0.88
CA LEU A 334 23.23 18.55 0.33
C LEU A 334 24.64 18.28 -0.22
N PRO A 335 25.34 17.22 0.23
CA PRO A 335 26.71 16.95 -0.19
C PRO A 335 26.79 16.88 -1.71
N THR A 336 27.60 17.76 -2.31
CA THR A 336 27.88 17.69 -3.75
C THR A 336 28.63 16.39 -4.02
N ARG A 337 28.40 15.78 -5.19
CA ARG A 337 28.93 14.46 -5.60
C ARG A 337 30.46 14.31 -5.44
N SER A 338 31.20 15.39 -5.20
CA SER A 338 32.63 15.39 -4.93
C SER A 338 33.04 14.94 -3.51
N SER A 339 32.11 14.82 -2.54
CA SER A 339 32.46 14.47 -1.14
C SER A 339 31.98 13.09 -0.67
N ALA A 340 31.21 12.35 -1.47
CA ALA A 340 30.90 10.95 -1.17
C ALA A 340 32.13 10.09 -1.50
N ALA A 341 33.04 9.95 -0.53
CA ALA A 341 34.23 9.12 -0.66
C ALA A 341 33.87 7.71 -1.19
N PRO A 342 34.64 7.15 -2.15
CA PRO A 342 34.43 5.78 -2.57
C PRO A 342 34.64 4.87 -1.35
N GLY A 343 33.58 4.18 -0.94
CA GLY A 343 33.62 3.26 0.18
C GLY A 343 34.71 2.22 -0.05
N ARG A 344 35.57 2.02 0.95
CA ARG A 344 36.52 0.90 1.00
C ARG A 344 35.75 -0.41 0.74
N PRO A 345 36.28 -1.35 -0.05
CA PRO A 345 35.78 -2.71 -0.06
C PRO A 345 35.95 -3.27 1.36
N MET A 346 34.88 -3.83 1.93
CA MET A 346 35.01 -4.65 3.14
C MET A 346 35.72 -5.97 2.78
N PRO A 347 36.58 -6.49 3.68
CA PRO A 347 37.36 -7.71 3.47
C PRO A 347 36.51 -8.98 3.40
#